data_AF-A0A023G9J3-F1
#
_entry.id   AF-A0A023G9J3-F1
#
_cell.length_a   1.000
_cell.length_b   1.000
_cell.length_c   1.000
_cell.angle_alpha   90.00
_cell.angle_beta   90.00
_cell.angle_gamma   90.00
#
_symmetry.space_group_name_H-M   'P 1'
#
loop_
_entity.id
_entity.type
_entity.pdbx_description
1 polymer ?
#
loop_
_entity_poly.entity_id
_entity_poly.type
_entity_poly.pdbx_seq_one_letter_code
_entity_poly.pdbx_strand_id
1 'polypeptide(L)'
;RLRSGSKASFLSMMKVMKVFLVFLVFYVNEIYCTEGKYCVLDNYRVYDEKTYVDTEHPCERRFCSLRNVPFVRIMICGSQGAPECRDPKQEGNRFPNCCTEKPWCTEEQLQKMRDKELEEKRKEVQNQLLNSR
;
A
#
# COMPACT_ATOMS: atom_id res chain seq x y z
N ARG A 1 -44.42 28.29 -48.71
CA ARG A 1 -44.02 26.87 -48.62
C ARG A 1 -42.95 26.75 -47.53
N LEU A 2 -43.15 25.79 -46.63
CA LEU A 2 -42.37 25.56 -45.42
C LEU A 2 -40.89 25.20 -45.67
N ARG A 3 -40.07 25.60 -44.68
CA ARG A 3 -38.86 24.96 -44.14
C ARG A 3 -37.69 24.70 -45.09
N SER A 4 -36.58 25.39 -44.82
CA SER A 4 -35.26 24.73 -44.80
C SER A 4 -34.25 25.51 -43.94
N GLY A 5 -34.53 25.58 -42.63
CA GLY A 5 -33.53 25.91 -41.62
C GLY A 5 -33.14 24.62 -40.91
N SER A 6 -32.21 23.84 -41.47
CA SER A 6 -31.62 22.68 -40.75
C SER A 6 -30.38 22.16 -41.46
N LYS A 7 -29.30 22.95 -41.51
CA LYS A 7 -27.95 22.44 -41.83
C LYS A 7 -26.87 22.89 -40.85
N ALA A 8 -27.12 23.93 -40.05
CA ALA A 8 -26.18 24.40 -39.03
C ALA A 8 -26.18 23.55 -37.74
N SER A 9 -27.21 22.73 -37.52
CA SER A 9 -27.36 21.96 -36.27
C SER A 9 -26.49 20.69 -36.24
N PHE A 10 -26.30 20.01 -37.37
CA PHE A 10 -25.55 18.73 -37.41
C PHE A 10 -24.04 18.88 -37.22
N LEU A 11 -23.41 19.91 -37.80
CA LEU A 11 -21.96 20.15 -37.65
C LEU A 11 -21.59 20.58 -36.22
N SER A 12 -22.46 21.37 -35.56
CA SER A 12 -22.30 21.73 -34.16
C SER A 12 -22.48 20.51 -33.25
N MET A 13 -23.50 19.69 -33.50
CA MET A 13 -23.79 18.49 -32.73
C MET A 13 -22.69 17.41 -32.88
N MET A 14 -22.12 17.22 -34.09
CA MET A 14 -20.97 16.35 -34.31
C MET A 14 -19.70 16.83 -33.61
N LYS A 15 -19.47 18.14 -33.52
CA LYS A 15 -18.34 18.71 -32.74
C LYS A 15 -18.52 18.45 -31.25
N VAL A 16 -19.72 18.68 -30.71
CA VAL A 16 -20.02 18.40 -29.30
C VAL A 16 -19.88 16.91 -29.00
N MET A 17 -20.37 16.02 -29.88
CA MET A 17 -20.26 14.57 -29.71
C MET A 17 -18.81 14.07 -29.75
N LYS A 18 -17.95 14.64 -30.61
CA LYS A 18 -16.52 14.33 -30.65
C LYS A 18 -15.77 14.79 -29.40
N VAL A 19 -16.08 16.00 -28.92
CA VAL A 19 -15.50 16.51 -27.67
C VAL A 19 -15.93 15.62 -26.50
N PHE A 20 -17.21 15.26 -26.42
CA PHE A 20 -17.74 14.36 -25.39
C PHE A 20 -17.08 12.97 -25.43
N LEU A 21 -16.86 12.41 -26.62
CA LEU A 21 -16.14 11.14 -26.80
C LEU A 21 -14.69 11.22 -26.32
N VAL A 22 -13.98 12.31 -26.61
CA VAL A 22 -12.61 12.51 -26.12
C VAL A 22 -12.60 12.57 -24.59
N PHE A 23 -13.49 13.37 -23.99
CA PHE A 23 -13.63 13.41 -22.53
C PHE A 23 -14.03 12.06 -21.92
N LEU A 24 -14.90 11.28 -22.58
CA LEU A 24 -15.27 9.92 -22.15
C LEU A 24 -14.08 8.97 -22.20
N VAL A 25 -13.25 9.05 -23.25
CA VAL A 25 -12.04 8.23 -23.37
C VAL A 25 -11.03 8.60 -22.28
N PHE A 26 -10.83 9.89 -21.99
CA PHE A 26 -10.00 10.30 -20.85
C PHE A 26 -10.61 9.87 -19.51
N TYR A 27 -11.91 10.02 -19.32
CA TYR A 27 -12.62 9.63 -18.09
C TYR A 27 -12.53 8.11 -17.85
N VAL A 28 -12.75 7.29 -18.86
CA VAL A 28 -12.65 5.83 -18.76
C VAL A 28 -11.20 5.37 -18.60
N ASN A 29 -10.23 5.99 -19.28
CA ASN A 29 -8.82 5.59 -19.14
C ASN A 29 -8.15 6.08 -17.85
N GLU A 30 -8.52 7.25 -17.32
CA GLU A 30 -7.90 7.80 -16.11
C GLU A 30 -8.57 7.27 -14.83
N ILE A 31 -9.90 7.16 -14.82
CA ILE A 31 -10.64 6.82 -13.59
C ILE A 31 -10.86 5.31 -13.46
N TYR A 32 -11.06 4.57 -14.56
CA TYR A 32 -11.28 3.12 -14.47
C TYR A 32 -9.96 2.32 -14.32
N CYS A 33 -8.82 2.91 -14.70
CA CYS A 33 -7.51 2.26 -14.56
C CYS A 33 -6.83 2.47 -13.18
N THR A 34 -7.44 3.22 -12.25
CA THR A 34 -6.81 3.60 -10.98
C THR A 34 -7.23 2.76 -9.77
N GLU A 35 -8.06 1.71 -9.94
CA GLU A 35 -8.24 0.72 -8.87
C GLU A 35 -7.00 -0.21 -8.79
N GLY A 36 -5.93 0.34 -8.23
CA GLY A 36 -4.74 -0.43 -7.88
C GLY A 36 -5.10 -1.57 -6.92
N LYS A 37 -4.31 -2.65 -6.96
CA LYS A 37 -4.42 -3.76 -6.01
C LYS A 37 -4.32 -3.23 -4.57
N TYR A 38 -5.21 -3.68 -3.68
CA TYR A 38 -5.19 -3.30 -2.27
C TYR A 38 -5.55 -4.46 -1.34
N CYS A 39 -5.11 -4.36 -0.09
CA CYS A 39 -5.66 -5.15 1.02
C CYS A 39 -6.53 -4.26 1.90
N VAL A 40 -7.43 -4.88 2.67
CA VAL A 40 -8.12 -4.20 3.77
C VAL A 40 -7.46 -4.63 5.08
N LEU A 41 -6.79 -3.70 5.76
CA LEU A 41 -6.28 -3.89 7.12
C LEU A 41 -7.20 -3.12 8.06
N ASP A 42 -7.88 -3.85 8.95
CA ASP A 42 -8.98 -3.34 9.77
C ASP A 42 -10.06 -2.66 8.92
N ASN A 43 -10.06 -1.32 8.85
CA ASN A 43 -11.02 -0.52 8.09
C ASN A 43 -10.36 0.35 7.00
N TYR A 44 -9.06 0.14 6.74
CA TYR A 44 -8.30 0.96 5.81
C TYR A 44 -7.88 0.14 4.58
N ARG A 45 -8.00 0.76 3.40
CA ARG A 45 -7.44 0.22 2.17
C ARG A 45 -5.95 0.54 2.13
N VAL A 46 -5.15 -0.49 1.97
CA VAL A 46 -3.69 -0.41 1.93
C VAL A 46 -3.22 -0.80 0.54
N TYR A 47 -2.53 0.13 -0.11
CA TYR A 47 -2.04 0.02 -1.49
C TYR A 47 -0.53 -0.18 -1.57
N ASP A 48 0.14 -0.40 -0.44
CA ASP A 48 1.57 -0.68 -0.36
C ASP A 48 1.86 -1.94 0.47
N GLU A 49 3.01 -2.60 0.23
CA GLU A 49 3.38 -3.83 0.95
C GLU A 49 4.11 -3.58 2.28
N LYS A 50 4.37 -2.32 2.65
CA LYS A 50 5.18 -1.96 3.82
C LYS A 50 4.35 -1.56 5.02
N THR A 51 3.13 -1.10 4.79
CA THR A 51 2.19 -0.73 5.84
C THR A 51 1.78 -1.98 6.60
N TYR A 52 1.97 -1.91 7.91
CA TYR A 52 1.61 -2.97 8.83
C TYR A 52 0.81 -2.42 10.01
N VAL A 53 0.04 -3.30 10.63
CA VAL A 53 -0.72 -3.03 11.85
C VAL A 53 -0.30 -4.06 12.90
N ASP A 54 0.18 -3.55 14.02
CA ASP A 54 0.50 -4.36 15.19
C ASP A 54 -0.68 -4.36 16.15
N THR A 55 -1.03 -5.56 16.62
CA THR A 55 -2.15 -5.79 17.55
C THR A 55 -1.67 -6.49 18.82
N GLU A 56 -2.40 -6.28 19.92
CA GLU A 56 -2.13 -6.93 21.21
C GLU A 56 -2.95 -8.22 21.38
N HIS A 57 -4.22 -8.22 20.94
CA HIS A 57 -5.13 -9.36 21.01
C HIS A 57 -5.87 -9.56 19.67
N PRO A 58 -5.52 -10.57 18.86
CA PRO A 58 -4.36 -11.46 19.01
C PRO A 58 -3.02 -10.71 18.88
N CYS A 59 -1.94 -11.27 19.46
CA CYS A 59 -0.60 -10.68 19.38
C CYS A 59 0.04 -10.99 18.03
N GLU A 60 -0.22 -10.13 17.06
CA GLU A 60 0.22 -10.31 15.68
C GLU A 60 0.50 -8.99 14.96
N ARG A 61 1.32 -9.09 13.92
CA ARG A 61 1.56 -8.06 12.90
C ARG A 61 0.87 -8.47 11.61
N ARG A 62 0.00 -7.61 11.10
CA ARG A 62 -0.71 -7.80 9.82
C ARG A 62 -0.16 -6.83 8.80
N PHE A 63 0.20 -7.30 7.61
CA PHE A 63 0.69 -6.46 6.51
C PHE A 63 0.12 -6.90 5.17
N CYS A 64 0.01 -5.95 4.24
CA CYS A 64 -0.54 -6.22 2.93
C CYS A 64 0.53 -6.86 2.02
N SER A 65 0.15 -7.87 1.25
CA SER A 65 0.95 -8.38 0.13
C SER A 65 0.16 -8.17 -1.15
N LEU A 66 0.76 -7.46 -2.10
CA LEU A 66 0.19 -7.03 -3.39
C LEU A 66 0.75 -7.86 -4.54
N ARG A 67 1.06 -9.13 -4.28
CA ARG A 67 1.50 -10.13 -5.28
C ARG A 67 0.39 -10.38 -6.32
N ASN A 68 0.44 -11.53 -7.00
CA ASN A 68 -0.53 -11.87 -8.06
C ASN A 68 -1.98 -11.66 -7.61
N VAL A 69 -2.34 -12.17 -6.43
CA VAL A 69 -3.61 -11.88 -5.75
C VAL A 69 -3.29 -11.15 -4.44
N PRO A 70 -3.92 -10.00 -4.13
CA PRO A 70 -3.71 -9.31 -2.87
C PRO A 70 -4.19 -10.15 -1.69
N PHE A 71 -3.38 -10.26 -0.65
CA PHE A 71 -3.77 -10.93 0.59
C PHE A 71 -3.06 -10.34 1.80
N VAL A 72 -3.70 -10.47 2.96
CA VAL A 72 -3.12 -10.07 4.25
C VAL A 72 -2.19 -11.18 4.74
N ARG A 73 -0.94 -10.83 4.98
CA ARG A 73 0.00 -11.69 5.70
C ARG A 73 -0.07 -11.40 7.19
N ILE A 74 -0.04 -12.47 7.97
CA ILE A 74 -0.08 -12.42 9.42
C ILE A 74 1.24 -12.99 9.94
N MET A 75 1.91 -12.23 10.79
CA MET A 75 3.11 -12.65 11.52
C MET A 75 2.74 -12.73 13.00
N ILE A 76 2.82 -13.94 13.54
CA ILE A 76 2.65 -14.22 14.97
C ILE A 76 4.02 -14.37 15.63
N CYS A 77 4.08 -14.39 16.96
CA CYS A 77 5.32 -14.45 17.72
C CYS A 77 6.22 -15.67 17.40
N GLY A 78 5.61 -16.79 16.97
CA GLY A 78 6.31 -18.00 16.52
C GLY A 78 6.67 -18.02 15.02
N SER A 79 6.30 -17.02 14.24
CA SER A 79 6.58 -16.97 12.81
C SER A 79 8.08 -16.79 12.54
N GLN A 80 8.55 -17.40 11.44
CA GLN A 80 9.87 -17.08 10.91
C GLN A 80 9.92 -15.59 10.49
N GLY A 81 10.89 -14.86 11.01
CA GLY A 81 11.02 -13.41 10.82
C GLY A 81 10.36 -12.55 11.91
N ALA A 82 9.66 -13.15 12.88
CA ALA A 82 9.28 -12.44 14.09
C ALA A 82 10.54 -12.03 14.89
N PRO A 83 10.52 -10.90 15.62
CA PRO A 83 11.64 -10.48 16.45
C PRO A 83 12.06 -11.56 17.45
N GLU A 84 13.37 -11.73 17.61
CA GLU A 84 13.92 -12.74 18.54
C GLU A 84 13.71 -12.35 20.01
N CYS A 85 13.58 -11.06 20.27
CA CYS A 85 13.45 -10.48 21.60
C CYS A 85 12.55 -9.24 21.57
N ARG A 86 12.12 -8.80 22.75
CA ARG A 86 11.25 -7.62 22.94
C ARG A 86 12.07 -6.39 23.29
N ASP A 87 11.74 -5.25 22.69
CA ASP A 87 12.40 -3.98 23.00
C ASP A 87 11.74 -3.33 24.24
N PRO A 88 12.46 -3.20 25.37
CA PRO A 88 11.91 -2.59 26.58
C PRO A 88 11.59 -1.09 26.41
N LYS A 89 12.12 -0.43 25.38
CA LYS A 89 11.88 0.99 25.08
C LYS A 89 10.70 1.21 24.14
N GLN A 90 10.15 0.15 23.54
CA GLN A 90 9.02 0.27 22.63
C GLN A 90 7.73 0.56 23.43
N GLU A 91 7.02 1.63 23.06
CA GLU A 91 5.79 2.03 23.74
C GLU A 91 4.63 1.07 23.46
N GLY A 92 3.88 0.74 24.53
CA GLY A 92 2.69 -0.09 24.47
C GLY A 92 2.95 -1.60 24.44
N ASN A 93 1.85 -2.35 24.43
CA ASN A 93 1.85 -3.81 24.51
C ASN A 93 1.58 -4.50 23.16
N ARG A 94 1.61 -3.80 22.03
CA ARG A 94 1.34 -4.41 20.72
C ARG A 94 2.51 -5.28 20.28
N PHE A 95 2.31 -6.10 19.24
CA PHE A 95 3.38 -6.90 18.66
C PHE A 95 4.64 -6.05 18.36
N PRO A 96 5.86 -6.52 18.70
CA PRO A 96 6.21 -7.80 19.32
C PRO A 96 6.18 -7.80 20.87
N ASN A 97 5.87 -6.69 21.54
CA ASN A 97 5.94 -6.58 23.00
C ASN A 97 4.96 -7.51 23.76
N CYS A 98 3.80 -7.83 23.17
CA CYS A 98 2.88 -8.84 23.72
C CYS A 98 3.39 -10.28 23.61
N CYS A 99 4.51 -10.56 22.94
CA CYS A 99 5.09 -11.90 22.84
C CYS A 99 5.83 -12.30 24.14
N THR A 100 5.06 -12.63 25.19
CA THR A 100 5.59 -12.92 26.54
C THR A 100 6.59 -14.08 26.61
N GLU A 101 6.55 -15.00 25.65
CA GLU A 101 7.46 -16.13 25.50
C GLU A 101 8.86 -15.70 25.00
N LYS A 102 9.01 -14.49 24.46
CA LYS A 102 10.29 -13.96 23.99
C LYS A 102 11.02 -13.22 25.11
N PRO A 103 12.35 -13.36 25.23
CA PRO A 103 13.12 -12.61 26.22
C PRO A 103 13.16 -11.11 25.88
N TRP A 104 13.53 -10.29 26.86
CA TRP A 104 13.90 -8.89 26.62
C TRP A 104 15.23 -8.79 25.89
N CYS A 105 15.35 -7.87 24.93
CA CYS A 105 16.57 -7.67 24.18
C CYS A 105 17.69 -7.09 25.06
N THR A 106 18.92 -7.53 24.82
CA THR A 106 20.12 -6.83 25.31
C THR A 106 20.39 -5.57 24.45
N GLU A 107 21.17 -4.61 24.97
CA GLU A 107 21.50 -3.41 24.20
C GLU A 107 22.29 -3.74 22.92
N GLU A 108 23.11 -4.80 22.92
CA GLU A 108 23.81 -5.28 21.72
C GLU A 108 22.82 -5.81 20.66
N GLN A 109 21.78 -6.55 21.08
CA GLN A 109 20.75 -7.05 20.16
C GLN A 109 19.92 -5.90 19.59
N LEU A 110 19.56 -4.92 20.43
CA LEU A 110 18.87 -3.71 19.97
C LEU A 110 19.70 -2.95 18.94
N GLN A 111 21.02 -2.82 19.18
CA GLN A 111 21.90 -2.15 18.22
C GLN A 111 21.96 -2.88 16.88
N LYS A 112 22.09 -4.22 16.90
CA LYS A 112 22.06 -5.04 15.67
C LYS A 112 20.74 -4.87 14.89
N MET A 113 19.60 -4.80 15.57
CA MET A 113 18.31 -4.59 14.92
C MET A 113 18.23 -3.20 14.27
N ARG A 114 18.69 -2.15 14.97
CA ARG A 114 18.77 -0.78 14.43
C ARG A 114 19.68 -0.70 13.20
N ASP A 115 20.86 -1.30 13.28
CA ASP A 115 21.84 -1.29 12.19
C ASP A 115 21.29 -2.04 10.96
N LYS A 116 20.61 -3.18 11.17
CA LYS A 116 19.95 -3.94 10.10
C LYS A 116 18.85 -3.12 9.42
N GLU A 117 17.98 -2.46 10.19
CA GLU A 117 16.92 -1.60 9.63
C GLU A 117 17.53 -0.43 8.83
N LEU A 118 18.62 0.15 9.31
CA LEU A 118 19.33 1.22 8.61
C LEU A 118 19.95 0.74 7.30
N GLU A 119 20.53 -0.46 7.29
CA GLU A 119 21.11 -1.08 6.10
C GLU A 119 20.04 -1.42 5.05
N GLU A 120 18.90 -1.97 5.48
CA GLU A 120 17.76 -2.24 4.61
C GLU A 120 17.23 -0.96 3.96
N LYS A 121 17.07 0.12 4.74
CA LYS A 121 16.69 1.45 4.21
C LYS A 121 17.69 1.99 3.21
N ARG A 122 19.00 1.85 3.48
CA ARG A 122 20.06 2.30 2.54
C ARG A 122 20.00 1.54 1.22
N LYS A 123 19.88 0.22 1.27
CA LYS A 123 19.73 -0.63 0.07
C LYS A 123 18.50 -0.21 -0.73
N GLU A 124 17.40 0.10 -0.04
CA GLU A 124 16.18 0.55 -0.69
C GLU A 124 16.37 1.88 -1.42
N VAL A 125 16.93 2.89 -0.74
CA VAL A 125 17.21 4.20 -1.35
C VAL A 125 18.14 4.05 -2.55
N GLN A 126 19.19 3.23 -2.43
CA GLN A 126 20.12 2.98 -3.54
C GLN A 126 19.41 2.34 -4.75
N ASN A 127 18.54 1.35 -4.52
CA ASN A 127 17.76 0.73 -5.59
C ASN A 127 16.79 1.71 -6.26
N GLN A 128 16.15 2.59 -5.49
CA GLN A 128 15.28 3.64 -6.04
C GLN A 128 16.07 4.60 -6.93
N LEU A 129 17.27 5.02 -6.51
CA LEU A 129 18.14 5.90 -7.29
C LEU A 129 18.64 5.23 -8.58
N LEU A 130 18.93 3.93 -8.54
CA LEU A 130 19.36 3.16 -9.72
C LEU A 130 18.23 2.94 -10.72
N ASN A 131 17.00 2.71 -10.25
CA ASN A 131 15.83 2.45 -11.11
C ASN A 131 15.11 3.74 -11.57
N SER A 132 15.52 4.91 -11.08
CA SER A 132 15.00 6.22 -11.51
C SER A 132 15.85 6.87 -12.61
N ARG A 133 16.88 6.19 -13.12
CA ARG A 133 17.66 6.57 -14.31
C ARG A 133 17.22 5.76 -15.52
#